data_AF-A0A9D6ULP0-F1
#
_entry.id   AF-A0A9D6ULP0-F1
#
_cell.length_a   1.000
_cell.length_b   1.000
_cell.length_c   1.000
_cell.angle_alpha   90.00
_cell.angle_beta   90.00
_cell.angle_gamma   90.00
#
_symmetry.space_group_name_H-M   'P 1'
#
loop_
_entity.id
_entity.type
_entity.pdbx_description
1 polymer ?
#
loop_
_entity_poly.entity_id
_entity_poly.type
_entity_poly.pdbx_seq_one_letter_code
_entity_poly.pdbx_strand_id
1 'polypeptide(L)'
;MAAAKTNAMRELERLGIRYEPREYEVDPDDLSAETVAAKIGFPVEQTFKTLVARGDRHGVCLAVIPGNAALDLKALAKATGD
;
A
#
# COMPACT_ATOMS: atom_id res chain seq x y z
N MET A 1 -5.64 -9.19 -21.91
CA MET A 1 -4.16 -9.18 -21.90
C MET A 1 -3.73 -9.46 -20.48
N ALA A 2 -2.73 -10.30 -20.23
CA ALA A 2 -2.22 -10.49 -18.86
C ALA A 2 -1.61 -9.18 -18.36
N ALA A 3 -1.93 -8.76 -17.14
CA ALA A 3 -1.38 -7.53 -16.56
C ALA A 3 0.16 -7.56 -16.59
N ALA A 4 0.76 -6.40 -16.86
CA ALA A 4 2.21 -6.27 -16.90
C ALA A 4 2.81 -6.60 -15.53
N LYS A 5 3.76 -7.54 -15.49
CA LYS A 5 4.45 -7.93 -14.26
C LYS A 5 5.19 -6.73 -13.66
N THR A 6 4.88 -6.41 -12.40
CA THR A 6 5.47 -5.28 -11.69
C THR A 6 6.81 -5.63 -11.06
N ASN A 7 7.56 -4.62 -10.62
CA ASN A 7 8.81 -4.84 -9.88
C ASN A 7 8.57 -5.53 -8.52
N ALA A 8 7.47 -5.22 -7.84
CA ALA A 8 7.10 -5.89 -6.59
C ALA A 8 6.88 -7.40 -6.79
N MET A 9 6.18 -7.78 -7.87
CA MET A 9 5.99 -9.20 -8.22
C MET A 9 7.33 -9.89 -8.52
N ARG A 10 8.23 -9.25 -9.26
CA ARG A 10 9.58 -9.78 -9.55
C ARG A 10 10.38 -10.05 -8.28
N GLU A 11 10.33 -9.15 -7.29
CA GLU A 11 11.02 -9.35 -6.02
C GLU A 11 10.44 -10.52 -5.20
N LEU A 12 9.11 -10.67 -5.16
CA LEU A 12 8.46 -11.80 -4.47
C LEU A 12 8.86 -13.14 -5.09
N GLU A 13 8.88 -13.24 -6.42
CA GLU A 13 9.34 -14.44 -7.13
C GLU A 13 10.81 -14.75 -6.86
N ARG A 14 11.68 -13.73 -6.91
CA ARG A 14 13.12 -13.87 -6.62
C ARG A 14 13.35 -14.42 -5.20
N LEU A 15 12.51 -14.04 -4.25
CA LEU A 15 12.56 -14.51 -2.87
C LEU A 15 11.80 -15.83 -2.64
N GLY A 16 11.11 -16.37 -3.64
CA GLY A 16 10.29 -17.57 -3.52
C GLY A 16 9.05 -17.39 -2.62
N ILE A 17 8.59 -16.15 -2.43
CA ILE A 17 7.42 -15.82 -1.61
C ILE A 17 6.16 -16.00 -2.45
N ARG A 18 5.26 -16.88 -1.98
CA ARG A 18 3.97 -17.11 -2.64
C ARG A 18 3.11 -15.85 -2.58
N TYR A 19 2.54 -15.46 -3.71
CA TYR A 19 1.58 -14.36 -3.81
C TYR A 19 0.49 -14.70 -4.83
N GLU A 20 -0.60 -13.94 -4.80
CA GLU A 20 -1.70 -14.01 -5.75
C GLU A 20 -1.99 -12.58 -6.25
N PRO A 21 -1.82 -12.29 -7.56
CA PRO A 21 -2.22 -11.00 -8.09
C PRO A 21 -3.75 -10.87 -8.11
N ARG A 22 -4.26 -9.70 -7.70
CA ARG A 22 -5.68 -9.34 -7.78
C ARG A 22 -5.83 -8.20 -8.77
N GLU A 23 -6.54 -8.45 -9.86
CA GLU A 23 -6.85 -7.45 -10.88
C GLU A 23 -8.26 -6.88 -10.63
N TYR A 24 -8.43 -5.59 -10.91
CA TYR A 24 -9.72 -4.91 -10.81
C TYR A 24 -9.83 -3.83 -11.88
N GLU A 25 -11.06 -3.50 -12.27
CA GLU A 25 -11.30 -2.38 -13.19
C GLU A 25 -11.09 -1.05 -12.46
N VAL A 26 -10.19 -0.23 -13.01
CA VAL A 26 -9.91 1.11 -12.48
C VAL A 26 -11.02 2.03 -12.93
N ASP A 27 -11.66 2.67 -11.95
CA ASP A 27 -12.55 3.81 -12.19
C ASP A 27 -11.73 5.08 -11.87
N PRO A 28 -11.43 5.93 -12.86
CA PRO A 28 -10.66 7.16 -12.63
C PRO A 28 -11.34 8.13 -11.66
N ASP A 29 -12.68 8.07 -11.56
CA ASP A 29 -13.46 8.98 -10.74
C ASP A 29 -13.61 8.48 -9.28
N ASP A 30 -13.29 7.21 -9.01
CA ASP A 30 -13.28 6.61 -7.68
C ASP A 30 -12.08 5.68 -7.45
N LEU A 31 -11.04 6.27 -6.86
CA LEU A 31 -9.77 5.63 -6.50
C LEU A 31 -9.62 5.42 -4.98
N SER A 32 -10.73 5.44 -4.24
CA SER A 32 -10.70 5.23 -2.79
C SER A 32 -10.25 3.80 -2.43
N ALA A 33 -9.62 3.64 -1.27
CA ALA A 33 -9.13 2.32 -0.83
C ALA A 33 -10.29 1.37 -0.52
N GLU A 34 -11.40 1.92 -0.06
CA GLU A 34 -12.68 1.25 0.19
C GLU A 34 -13.23 0.64 -1.10
N THR A 35 -13.29 1.42 -2.18
CA THR A 35 -13.77 0.94 -3.49
C THR A 35 -12.87 -0.14 -4.05
N VAL A 36 -11.54 0.00 -3.94
CA VAL A 36 -10.59 -1.03 -4.36
C VAL A 36 -10.78 -2.32 -3.55
N ALA A 37 -10.88 -2.23 -2.22
CA ALA A 37 -11.09 -3.37 -1.34
C ALA A 37 -12.38 -4.14 -1.68
N ALA A 38 -13.47 -3.41 -1.95
CA ALA A 38 -14.73 -3.99 -2.40
C ALA A 38 -14.59 -4.71 -3.75
N LYS A 39 -13.91 -4.10 -4.73
CA LYS A 39 -13.70 -4.69 -6.07
C LYS A 39 -12.91 -6.00 -6.05
N ILE A 40 -11.93 -6.11 -5.13
CA ILE A 40 -11.09 -7.32 -5.02
C ILE A 40 -11.63 -8.34 -3.99
N GLY A 41 -12.70 -8.01 -3.26
CA GLY A 41 -13.34 -8.87 -2.27
C GLY A 41 -12.54 -9.04 -0.98
N PHE A 42 -11.79 -8.01 -0.55
CA PHE A 42 -11.00 -8.03 0.69
C PHE A 42 -11.56 -7.06 1.74
N PRO A 43 -11.42 -7.36 3.04
CA PRO A 43 -11.67 -6.38 4.10
C PRO A 43 -10.77 -5.15 3.93
N VAL A 44 -11.32 -3.95 4.07
CA VAL A 44 -10.54 -2.71 3.90
C VAL A 44 -9.48 -2.55 5.00
N GLU A 45 -9.70 -3.14 6.17
CA GLU A 45 -8.77 -3.16 7.30
C GLU A 45 -7.54 -4.05 7.02
N GLN A 46 -7.66 -4.99 6.08
CA GLN A 46 -6.58 -5.85 5.61
C GLN A 46 -6.05 -5.43 4.24
N THR A 47 -6.56 -4.32 3.70
CA THR A 47 -6.06 -3.67 2.49
C THR A 47 -5.16 -2.52 2.92
N PHE A 48 -3.89 -2.53 2.54
CA PHE A 48 -2.92 -1.55 3.04
C PHE A 48 -2.54 -0.52 1.98
N LYS A 49 -2.37 0.73 2.41
CA LYS A 49 -1.68 1.76 1.63
C LYS A 49 -0.26 1.95 2.11
N THR A 50 0.65 2.17 1.16
CA THR A 50 2.05 2.51 1.43
C THR A 50 2.25 3.98 1.15
N LEU A 51 2.59 4.74 2.19
CA LEU A 51 2.81 6.19 2.12
C LEU A 51 4.29 6.49 2.28
N VAL A 52 4.82 7.36 1.43
CA VAL A 52 6.18 7.89 1.55
C VAL A 52 6.12 9.18 2.37
N ALA A 53 6.86 9.24 3.46
CA ALA A 53 7.02 10.46 4.26
C ALA A 53 8.49 10.84 4.34
N ARG A 54 8.76 12.13 4.57
CA ARG A 54 10.11 12.64 4.81
C ARG A 54 10.07 13.42 6.11
N GLY A 55 10.90 12.99 7.07
CA GLY A 55 11.16 13.74 8.28
C GLY A 55 12.48 14.51 8.20
N ASP A 56 12.75 15.30 9.23
CA ASP A 56 13.85 16.25 9.29
C ASP A 56 15.17 15.58 9.72
N ARG A 57 15.11 14.59 10.61
CA ARG A 57 16.32 13.93 11.16
C ARG A 57 16.77 12.71 10.37
N HIS A 58 15.82 11.87 9.98
CA HIS A 58 16.12 10.55 9.42
C HIS A 58 15.79 10.44 7.92
N GLY A 59 15.27 11.50 7.31
CA GLY A 59 14.99 11.56 5.88
C GLY A 59 13.74 10.78 5.50
N VAL A 60 13.80 9.99 4.43
CA VAL A 60 12.64 9.30 3.85
C VAL A 60 12.31 8.03 4.64
N CYS A 61 11.03 7.84 4.95
CA CYS A 61 10.49 6.60 5.49
C CYS A 61 9.21 6.16 4.76
N LEU A 62 8.83 4.90 4.96
CA LEU A 62 7.59 4.33 4.46
C LEU A 62 6.66 4.02 5.63
N ALA A 63 5.41 4.45 5.54
CA ALA A 63 4.35 4.07 6.46
C ALA A 63 3.35 3.15 5.74
N VAL A 64 3.16 1.94 6.27
CA VAL A 64 2.20 0.96 5.78
C VAL A 64 1.04 0.89 6.76
N ILE A 65 -0.14 1.36 6.35
CA ILE A 65 -1.33 1.45 7.21
C ILE A 65 -2.57 0.92 6.49
N PRO A 66 -3.65 0.55 7.22
CA PRO A 66 -4.92 0.18 6.59
C PRO A 66 -5.44 1.27 5.63
N GLY A 67 -6.14 0.84 4.58
CA GLY A 67 -6.58 1.70 3.48
C GLY A 67 -7.48 2.82 3.94
N ASN A 68 -8.42 2.49 4.85
CA ASN A 68 -9.38 3.39 5.48
C ASN A 68 -8.81 4.21 6.66
N ALA A 69 -7.55 4.01 7.05
CA ALA A 69 -6.94 4.77 8.15
C ALA A 69 -6.23 6.04 7.64
N ALA A 70 -6.10 7.07 8.48
CA ALA A 70 -5.27 8.23 8.18
C ALA A 70 -3.92 8.14 8.91
N LEU A 71 -2.85 8.62 8.26
CA LEU A 71 -1.53 8.65 8.88
C LEU A 71 -1.44 9.83 9.86
N ASP A 72 -1.18 9.54 11.14
CA ASP A 72 -0.80 10.56 12.12
C ASP A 72 0.70 10.83 12.00
N LEU A 73 1.03 12.00 11.45
CA LEU A 73 2.42 12.42 11.21
C LEU A 73 3.19 12.64 12.52
N LYS A 74 2.53 13.05 13.61
CA LYS A 74 3.19 13.23 14.92
C LYS A 74 3.50 11.87 15.54
N ALA A 75 2.57 10.94 15.46
CA ALA A 75 2.79 9.57 15.91
C ALA A 75 3.91 8.90 15.10
N LEU A 76 3.94 9.10 13.78
CA LEU A 76 5.01 8.62 12.91
C LEU A 76 6.36 9.22 13.32
N ALA A 77 6.47 10.55 13.41
CA ALA A 77 7.71 11.23 13.82
C ALA A 77 8.22 10.71 15.18
N LYS A 78 7.32 10.56 16.15
CA LYS A 78 7.66 9.99 17.47
C LYS A 78 8.15 8.54 17.36
N ALA A 79 7.52 7.71 16.53
CA ALA A 79 7.89 6.32 16.33
C ALA A 79 9.24 6.16 15.60
N THR A 80 9.56 7.08 14.69
CA THR A 80 10.80 7.07 13.91
C THR A 80 11.95 7.84 14.59
N GLY A 81 11.70 8.53 15.69
CA GLY A 81 12.70 9.33 16.40
C GLY A 81 13.03 10.68 15.74
N ASP A 82 12.12 11.18 14.91
CA ASP A 82 12.24 12.48 14.22
C ASP A 82 11.98 13.68 15.16
#